data_AF-A0A2C6DNV0-F1
#
_entry.id   AF-A0A2C6DNV0-F1
#
_cell.length_a   1.000
_cell.length_b   1.000
_cell.length_c   1.000
_cell.angle_alpha   90.00
_cell.angle_beta   90.00
_cell.angle_gamma   90.00
#
_symmetry.space_group_name_H-M   'P 1'
#
loop_
_entity.id
_entity.type
_entity.pdbx_description
1 polymer ?
#
loop_
_entity_poly.entity_id
_entity_poly.type
_entity_poly.pdbx_seq_one_letter_code
_entity_poly.pdbx_strand_id
1 'polypeptide(L)'
;MTIGNVLSVLLLISSSCFFSGPLSAAETGTLTVRFGHTTEDTFKARHPDAINRGFNENLKGTIYQVSYKVSPDSFHFDGMRNVFILFDQNKNLMAMHIQFDGDYSGLVGAFLAKKYTAIINRKPLVGTRYMELFNKGVSIYMRTRLFSNTSVFYITIDEKNKILENTPANSISDENELLDFLIEQCFPKL
;
A
#
# COMPACT_ATOMS: atom_id res chain seq x y z
N MET A 1 49.65 47.23 15.77
CA MET A 1 48.92 48.35 15.15
C MET A 1 48.48 47.86 13.79
N THR A 2 47.21 47.76 13.42
CA THR A 2 46.06 48.65 13.74
C THR A 2 44.78 47.82 13.77
N ILE A 3 43.86 48.19 14.66
CA ILE A 3 42.47 47.70 14.75
C ILE A 3 41.65 48.42 13.67
N GLY A 4 40.67 47.73 13.06
CA GLY A 4 39.66 48.40 12.24
C GLY A 4 38.58 47.49 11.64
N ASN A 5 37.43 47.47 12.31
CA ASN A 5 36.05 47.22 11.82
C ASN A 5 35.72 45.79 11.35
N VAL A 6 35.01 44.95 12.13
CA VAL A 6 33.61 45.04 12.62
C VAL A 6 32.57 45.01 11.48
N LEU A 7 31.92 43.84 11.38
CA LEU A 7 30.51 43.63 11.01
C LEU A 7 30.10 43.82 9.54
N SER A 8 30.21 42.74 8.75
CA SER A 8 29.41 42.32 7.59
C SER A 8 30.16 41.12 6.99
N VAL A 9 29.71 39.87 6.92
CA VAL A 9 28.37 39.32 6.71
C VAL A 9 28.37 37.95 7.39
N LEU A 10 27.71 37.91 8.54
CA LEU A 10 27.29 36.71 9.24
C LEU A 10 26.12 36.11 8.44
N LEU A 11 26.39 35.51 7.27
CA LEU A 11 25.37 34.88 6.40
C LEU A 11 26.07 34.18 5.23
N LEU A 12 26.58 32.98 5.45
CA LEU A 12 26.82 31.96 4.40
C LEU A 12 27.09 30.57 5.03
N ILE A 13 26.50 30.30 6.20
CA ILE A 13 26.42 28.97 6.81
C ILE A 13 24.94 28.70 7.10
N SER A 14 24.12 28.54 6.05
CA SER A 14 22.72 28.09 6.18
C SER A 14 22.01 27.99 4.83
N SER A 15 22.45 27.13 3.91
CA SER A 15 21.61 26.68 2.78
C SER A 15 22.07 25.36 2.15
N SER A 16 22.51 24.39 2.96
CA SER A 16 22.56 22.98 2.54
C SER A 16 21.51 22.16 3.29
N CYS A 17 20.34 22.78 3.46
CA CYS A 17 19.13 22.15 3.97
C CYS A 17 18.15 22.03 2.80
N PHE A 18 17.79 20.78 2.51
CA PHE A 18 16.58 20.36 1.81
C PHE A 18 16.54 20.60 0.30
N PHE A 19 17.30 19.78 -0.43
CA PHE A 19 16.69 19.09 -1.56
C PHE A 19 16.75 17.58 -1.31
N SER A 20 16.01 17.14 -0.29
CA SER A 20 15.34 15.86 -0.36
C SER A 20 14.31 16.01 -1.48
N GLY A 21 14.72 15.79 -2.72
CA GLY A 21 13.78 15.71 -3.83
C GLY A 21 12.66 14.73 -3.43
N PRO A 22 11.39 14.99 -3.78
CA PRO A 22 10.34 14.03 -3.51
C PRO A 22 10.80 12.71 -4.12
N LEU A 23 10.96 11.71 -3.26
CA LEU A 23 11.28 10.35 -3.66
C LEU A 23 10.08 9.90 -4.49
N SER A 24 10.14 10.13 -5.80
CA SER A 24 9.12 9.75 -6.74
C SER A 24 8.97 8.24 -6.64
N ALA A 25 7.93 7.79 -5.95
CA ALA A 25 7.57 6.39 -5.80
C ALA A 25 7.48 5.79 -7.21
N ALA A 26 8.52 5.08 -7.63
CA ALA A 26 8.61 4.72 -9.04
C ALA A 26 7.60 3.61 -9.37
N GLU A 27 6.71 3.94 -10.30
CA GLU A 27 6.09 3.06 -11.30
C GLU A 27 5.77 1.62 -10.88
N THR A 28 4.95 1.47 -9.83
CA THR A 28 4.40 0.17 -9.43
C THR A 28 2.98 0.01 -9.95
N GLY A 29 2.84 -0.37 -11.22
CA GLY A 29 1.54 -0.72 -11.79
C GLY A 29 1.08 -2.09 -11.30
N THR A 30 0.16 -2.13 -10.35
CA THR A 30 -0.73 -3.28 -10.14
C THR A 30 -2.00 -3.07 -10.96
N LEU A 31 -2.91 -4.05 -11.00
CA LEU A 31 -4.14 -3.94 -11.79
C LEU A 31 -4.74 -2.54 -11.59
N THR A 32 -4.70 -1.76 -12.68
CA THR A 32 -5.21 -0.39 -12.82
C THR A 32 -4.70 0.74 -11.91
N VAL A 33 -3.87 0.47 -10.90
CA VAL A 33 -3.51 1.47 -9.88
C VAL A 33 -1.99 1.56 -9.66
N ARG A 34 -1.46 2.79 -9.60
CA ARG A 34 -0.03 3.10 -9.38
C ARG A 34 0.14 3.90 -8.08
N PHE A 35 0.82 3.32 -7.10
CA PHE A 35 1.14 4.03 -5.85
C PHE A 35 2.03 5.26 -6.13
N GLY A 36 1.74 6.36 -5.42
CA GLY A 36 2.39 7.67 -5.61
C GLY A 36 1.98 8.46 -6.87
N HIS A 37 1.09 7.92 -7.70
CA HIS A 37 0.60 8.60 -8.92
C HIS A 37 -0.93 8.62 -9.02
N THR A 38 -1.59 7.57 -8.54
CA THR A 38 -3.05 7.52 -8.54
C THR A 38 -3.61 8.41 -7.45
N THR A 39 -4.42 9.38 -7.87
CA THR A 39 -5.24 10.20 -6.98
C THR A 39 -6.68 9.71 -6.95
N GLU A 40 -7.42 10.08 -5.90
CA GLU A 40 -8.85 9.78 -5.77
C GLU A 40 -9.64 10.22 -7.00
N ASP A 41 -9.37 11.43 -7.51
CA ASP A 41 -10.09 11.98 -8.66
C ASP A 41 -9.83 11.14 -9.93
N THR A 42 -8.57 10.74 -10.17
CA THR A 42 -8.23 9.87 -11.32
C THR A 42 -8.80 8.46 -11.19
N PHE A 43 -8.90 7.94 -9.97
CA PHE A 43 -9.47 6.64 -9.68
C PHE A 43 -10.98 6.65 -9.95
N LYS A 44 -11.72 7.62 -9.41
CA LYS A 44 -13.17 7.76 -9.62
C LYS A 44 -13.55 7.97 -11.08
N ALA A 45 -12.72 8.67 -11.85
CA ALA A 45 -12.94 8.83 -13.28
C ALA A 45 -12.82 7.50 -14.05
N ARG A 46 -11.95 6.59 -13.61
CA ARG A 46 -11.75 5.26 -14.23
C ARG A 46 -12.71 4.20 -13.72
N HIS A 47 -13.18 4.34 -12.49
CA HIS A 47 -14.09 3.42 -11.81
C HIS A 47 -15.32 4.20 -11.32
N PRO A 48 -16.19 4.67 -12.24
CA PRO A 48 -17.40 5.41 -11.87
C PRO A 48 -18.39 4.57 -11.06
N ASP A 49 -18.25 3.24 -11.10
CA ASP A 49 -19.00 2.25 -10.32
C ASP A 49 -18.43 2.01 -8.90
N ALA A 50 -17.33 2.68 -8.53
CA ALA A 50 -16.75 2.55 -7.20
C ALA A 50 -17.70 3.06 -6.11
N ILE A 51 -17.96 2.22 -5.12
CA ILE A 51 -18.82 2.50 -3.97
C ILE A 51 -17.99 3.15 -2.87
N ASN A 52 -18.38 4.34 -2.41
CA ASN A 52 -17.79 4.94 -1.22
C ASN A 52 -18.20 4.14 0.03
N ARG A 53 -17.22 3.63 0.78
CA ARG A 53 -17.40 2.81 1.99
C ARG A 53 -17.25 3.59 3.29
N GLY A 54 -16.99 4.89 3.21
CA GLY A 54 -16.86 5.79 4.35
C GLY A 54 -15.45 6.33 4.51
N PHE A 55 -15.18 6.85 5.70
CA PHE A 55 -13.93 7.51 6.05
C PHE A 55 -13.22 6.75 7.17
N ASN A 56 -11.94 6.50 7.00
CA ASN A 56 -11.05 5.96 8.02
C ASN A 56 -10.65 7.11 8.96
N GLU A 57 -11.19 7.10 10.18
CA GLU A 57 -10.93 8.17 11.15
C GLU A 57 -9.50 8.18 11.69
N ASN A 58 -8.80 7.05 11.70
CA ASN A 58 -7.44 6.94 12.24
C ASN A 58 -6.41 7.42 11.23
N LEU A 59 -6.55 6.98 9.97
CA LEU A 59 -5.66 7.32 8.87
C LEU A 59 -6.12 8.57 8.11
N LYS A 60 -7.26 9.11 8.49
CA LYS A 60 -7.88 10.29 7.89
C LYS A 60 -8.03 10.17 6.37
N GLY A 61 -8.68 9.13 5.90
CA GLY A 61 -8.76 8.84 4.47
C GLY A 61 -10.10 8.28 4.01
N THR A 62 -10.42 8.46 2.73
CA THR A 62 -11.68 7.95 2.15
C THR A 62 -11.48 6.55 1.59
N ILE A 63 -12.40 5.65 1.90
CA ILE A 63 -12.40 4.25 1.45
C ILE A 63 -13.38 4.08 0.30
N TYR A 64 -12.92 3.43 -0.77
CA TYR A 64 -13.75 2.99 -1.89
C TYR A 64 -13.67 1.48 -2.09
N GLN A 65 -14.73 0.92 -2.65
CA GLN A 65 -14.78 -0.48 -3.08
C GLN A 65 -15.20 -0.57 -4.55
N VAL A 66 -14.52 -1.41 -5.31
CA VAL A 66 -14.97 -1.90 -6.62
C VAL A 66 -15.26 -3.40 -6.49
N SER A 67 -16.43 -3.83 -6.98
CA SER A 67 -16.82 -5.23 -6.98
C SER A 67 -16.83 -5.79 -8.39
N TYR A 68 -16.03 -6.82 -8.60
CA TYR A 68 -15.85 -7.47 -9.90
C TYR A 68 -16.64 -8.79 -9.91
N LYS A 69 -17.95 -8.71 -9.69
CA LYS A 69 -18.73 -9.94 -9.53
C LYS A 69 -19.04 -10.64 -10.85
N VAL A 70 -19.21 -9.91 -11.95
CA VAL A 70 -19.48 -10.46 -13.28
C VAL A 70 -19.25 -9.34 -14.31
N SER A 71 -18.20 -9.40 -15.14
CA SER A 71 -18.15 -8.60 -16.36
C SER A 71 -17.33 -9.36 -17.41
N PRO A 72 -17.95 -9.77 -18.55
CA PRO A 72 -17.25 -10.46 -19.63
C PRO A 72 -16.26 -9.56 -20.41
N ASP A 73 -16.34 -8.22 -20.26
CA ASP A 73 -15.75 -7.28 -21.21
C ASP A 73 -14.63 -6.38 -20.67
N SER A 74 -14.03 -6.72 -19.54
CA SER A 74 -13.04 -5.84 -18.91
C SER A 74 -11.88 -6.65 -18.35
N PHE A 75 -10.67 -6.16 -18.64
CA PHE A 75 -9.34 -6.71 -18.34
C PHE A 75 -9.14 -6.96 -16.83
N HIS A 76 -9.82 -7.96 -16.29
CA HIS A 76 -9.80 -8.33 -14.88
C HIS A 76 -9.10 -9.67 -14.74
N PHE A 77 -8.32 -9.83 -13.66
CA PHE A 77 -7.87 -11.16 -13.31
C PHE A 77 -9.10 -11.98 -12.93
N ASP A 78 -9.28 -13.12 -13.59
CA ASP A 78 -10.33 -14.07 -13.26
C ASP A 78 -10.30 -14.40 -11.76
N GLY A 79 -11.48 -14.51 -11.16
CA GLY A 79 -11.66 -14.70 -9.72
C GLY A 79 -11.41 -13.48 -8.82
N MET A 80 -11.07 -12.30 -9.32
CA MET A 80 -11.05 -11.08 -8.50
C MET A 80 -12.48 -10.73 -8.06
N ARG A 81 -12.71 -10.57 -6.75
CA ARG A 81 -14.03 -10.30 -6.17
C ARG A 81 -14.21 -8.85 -5.77
N ASN A 82 -13.33 -8.36 -4.92
CA ASN A 82 -13.39 -7.01 -4.38
C ASN A 82 -12.02 -6.36 -4.41
N VAL A 83 -11.99 -5.07 -4.72
CA VAL A 83 -10.83 -4.20 -4.54
C VAL A 83 -11.24 -3.06 -3.64
N PHE A 84 -10.58 -2.94 -2.50
CA PHE A 84 -10.72 -1.83 -1.57
C PHE A 84 -9.54 -0.90 -1.71
N ILE A 85 -9.83 0.40 -1.71
CA ILE A 85 -8.82 1.44 -1.89
C ILE A 85 -9.00 2.50 -0.82
N LEU A 86 -7.90 2.89 -0.18
CA LEU A 86 -7.83 3.97 0.79
C LEU A 86 -7.01 5.12 0.20
N PHE A 87 -7.61 6.30 0.15
CA PHE A 87 -6.93 7.56 -0.19
C PHE A 87 -6.71 8.40 1.06
N ASP A 88 -5.59 9.11 1.16
CA ASP A 88 -5.30 10.04 2.25
C ASP A 88 -6.09 11.36 2.12
N GLN A 89 -5.93 12.29 3.09
CA GLN A 89 -6.55 13.63 3.04
C GLN A 89 -6.11 14.47 1.84
N ASN A 90 -4.92 14.19 1.29
CA ASN A 90 -4.39 14.83 0.10
C ASN A 90 -4.84 14.12 -1.19
N LYS A 91 -5.79 13.18 -1.08
CA LYS A 91 -6.34 12.35 -2.15
C LYS A 91 -5.32 11.42 -2.82
N ASN A 92 -4.19 11.12 -2.20
CA ASN A 92 -3.20 10.19 -2.71
C ASN A 92 -3.52 8.76 -2.26
N LEU A 93 -3.24 7.79 -3.13
CA LEU A 93 -3.39 6.39 -2.79
C LEU A 93 -2.45 5.97 -1.65
N MET A 94 -3.04 5.47 -0.57
CA MET A 94 -2.34 5.03 0.63
C MET A 94 -2.26 3.51 0.74
N ALA A 95 -3.40 2.83 0.56
CA ALA A 95 -3.49 1.38 0.71
C ALA A 95 -4.48 0.78 -0.28
N MET A 96 -4.27 -0.49 -0.62
CA MET A 96 -5.16 -1.25 -1.48
C MET A 96 -5.25 -2.70 -1.02
N HIS A 97 -6.47 -3.24 -0.93
CA HIS A 97 -6.73 -4.65 -0.63
C HIS A 97 -7.50 -5.30 -1.77
N ILE A 98 -6.89 -6.30 -2.40
CA ILE A 98 -7.47 -7.10 -3.46
C ILE A 98 -7.84 -8.47 -2.90
N GLN A 99 -9.10 -8.87 -3.07
CA GLN A 99 -9.62 -10.16 -2.68
C GLN A 99 -9.97 -10.99 -3.91
N PHE A 100 -9.49 -12.22 -3.96
CA PHE A 100 -9.81 -13.20 -4.99
C PHE A 100 -10.63 -14.35 -4.39
N ASP A 101 -11.66 -14.81 -5.09
CA ASP A 101 -12.42 -16.01 -4.73
C ASP A 101 -11.67 -17.26 -5.22
N GLY A 102 -10.99 -17.94 -4.29
CA GLY A 102 -10.16 -19.12 -4.56
C GLY A 102 -8.64 -18.89 -4.45
N ASP A 103 -7.90 -19.97 -4.71
CA ASP A 103 -6.44 -20.02 -4.58
C ASP A 103 -5.75 -19.55 -5.87
N TYR A 104 -5.41 -18.26 -5.90
CA TYR A 104 -4.65 -17.61 -6.97
C TYR A 104 -3.18 -17.38 -6.60
N SER A 105 -2.70 -17.94 -5.49
CA SER A 105 -1.36 -17.65 -4.96
C SER A 105 -0.23 -18.00 -5.91
N GLY A 106 -0.39 -19.05 -6.73
CA GLY A 106 0.58 -19.41 -7.76
C GLY A 106 0.70 -18.34 -8.85
N LEU A 107 -0.44 -17.97 -9.45
CA LEU A 107 -0.50 -16.99 -10.54
C LEU A 107 -0.12 -15.58 -10.05
N VAL A 108 -0.77 -15.10 -9.00
CA VAL A 108 -0.54 -13.77 -8.43
C VAL A 108 0.86 -13.67 -7.86
N GLY A 109 1.33 -14.68 -7.12
CA GLY A 109 2.68 -14.69 -6.58
C GLY A 109 3.76 -14.65 -7.68
N ALA A 110 3.57 -15.37 -8.79
CA ALA A 110 4.48 -15.31 -9.93
C ALA A 110 4.47 -13.93 -10.61
N PHE A 111 3.30 -13.30 -10.74
CA PHE A 111 3.18 -11.95 -11.29
C PHE A 111 3.87 -10.90 -10.42
N LEU A 112 3.67 -10.96 -9.10
CA LEU A 112 4.30 -10.06 -8.15
C LEU A 112 5.83 -10.22 -8.14
N ALA A 113 6.32 -11.47 -8.12
CA ALA A 113 7.75 -11.76 -8.13
C ALA A 113 8.47 -11.30 -9.41
N LYS A 114 7.77 -11.15 -10.55
CA LYS A 114 8.34 -10.56 -11.77
C LYS A 114 8.58 -9.05 -11.65
N LYS A 115 7.81 -8.37 -10.81
CA LYS A 115 7.80 -6.91 -10.69
C LYS A 115 8.52 -6.40 -9.46
N TYR A 116 8.52 -7.18 -8.39
CA TYR A 116 8.91 -6.76 -7.06
C TYR A 116 9.86 -7.76 -6.42
N THR A 117 10.75 -7.25 -5.58
CA THR A 117 11.67 -8.08 -4.81
C THR A 117 10.93 -8.64 -3.61
N ALA A 118 10.83 -9.97 -3.53
CA ALA A 118 10.31 -10.66 -2.35
C ALA A 118 11.33 -10.62 -1.22
N ILE A 119 10.89 -10.25 -0.02
CA ILE A 119 11.69 -10.24 1.21
C ILE A 119 11.38 -11.51 2.02
N ILE A 120 10.10 -11.90 2.06
CA ILE A 120 9.65 -13.14 2.72
C ILE A 120 8.85 -13.95 1.72
N ASN A 121 9.08 -15.25 1.67
CA ASN A 121 8.33 -16.16 0.82
C ASN A 121 8.19 -17.52 1.50
N ARG A 122 7.00 -17.79 2.05
CA ARG A 122 6.65 -19.05 2.71
C ARG A 122 5.62 -19.80 1.85
N LYS A 123 6.02 -20.95 1.34
CA LYS A 123 5.17 -21.83 0.53
C LYS A 123 5.19 -23.25 1.10
N PRO A 124 4.61 -23.47 2.29
CA PRO A 124 4.51 -24.81 2.82
C PRO A 124 3.60 -25.67 1.93
N LEU A 125 3.82 -26.99 1.95
CA LEU A 125 2.95 -27.95 1.27
C LEU A 125 1.54 -27.97 1.88
N VAL A 126 1.45 -27.79 3.20
CA VAL A 126 0.21 -27.69 3.97
C VAL A 126 0.29 -26.45 4.85
N GLY A 127 -0.76 -25.62 4.83
CA GLY A 127 -0.84 -24.40 5.64
C GLY A 127 -0.99 -23.13 4.80
N THR A 128 -0.73 -21.99 5.44
CA THR A 128 -0.86 -20.67 4.81
C THR A 128 0.36 -20.37 3.93
N ARG A 129 0.12 -20.03 2.66
CA ARG A 129 1.17 -19.45 1.81
C ARG A 129 1.18 -17.95 2.02
N TYR A 130 2.37 -17.42 2.19
CA TYR A 130 2.60 -16.02 2.50
C TYR A 130 3.77 -15.48 1.69
N MET A 131 3.63 -14.26 1.20
CA MET A 131 4.70 -13.54 0.52
C MET A 131 4.67 -12.08 0.95
N GLU A 132 5.83 -11.56 1.35
CA GLU A 132 6.05 -10.14 1.54
C GLU A 132 7.03 -9.66 0.48
N LEU A 133 6.66 -8.59 -0.21
CA LEU A 133 7.48 -7.94 -1.22
C LEU A 133 7.60 -6.46 -0.91
N PHE A 134 8.65 -5.86 -1.44
CA PHE A 134 8.89 -4.43 -1.34
C PHE A 134 9.10 -3.82 -2.71
N ASN A 135 8.58 -2.61 -2.88
CA ASN A 135 9.00 -1.75 -3.97
C ASN A 135 8.89 -0.27 -3.62
N LYS A 136 10.04 0.43 -3.60
CA LYS A 136 10.19 1.90 -3.61
C LYS A 136 9.12 2.63 -2.79
N GLY A 137 9.06 2.32 -1.49
CA GLY A 137 8.15 2.98 -0.55
C GLY A 137 6.80 2.29 -0.37
N VAL A 138 6.58 1.09 -0.95
CA VAL A 138 5.37 0.30 -0.78
C VAL A 138 5.71 -1.09 -0.27
N SER A 139 5.05 -1.52 0.80
CA SER A 139 5.04 -2.91 1.28
C SER A 139 3.85 -3.65 0.66
N ILE A 140 4.11 -4.88 0.20
CA ILE A 140 3.15 -5.70 -0.53
C ILE A 140 3.07 -7.05 0.16
N TYR A 141 1.87 -7.49 0.45
CA TYR A 141 1.59 -8.72 1.16
C TYR A 141 0.67 -9.58 0.32
N MET A 142 0.97 -10.86 0.20
CA MET A 142 0.07 -11.85 -0.38
C MET A 142 -0.10 -12.98 0.60
N ARG A 143 -1.34 -13.40 0.81
CA ARG A 143 -1.67 -14.54 1.64
C ARG A 143 -2.77 -15.38 1.00
N THR A 144 -2.61 -16.68 1.01
CA THR A 144 -3.71 -17.62 0.79
C THR A 144 -3.66 -18.72 1.83
N ARG A 145 -4.83 -19.11 2.36
CA ARG A 145 -4.96 -20.36 3.11
C ARG A 145 -5.27 -21.49 2.11
N LEU A 146 -4.95 -22.73 2.48
CA LEU A 146 -5.22 -23.89 1.64
C LEU A 146 -6.72 -23.95 1.28
N PHE A 147 -7.06 -24.06 -0.01
CA PHE A 147 -8.44 -24.04 -0.53
C PHE A 147 -9.26 -22.79 -0.16
N SER A 148 -8.60 -21.67 0.11
CA SER A 148 -9.23 -20.41 0.51
C SER A 148 -8.97 -19.30 -0.49
N ASN A 149 -9.57 -18.15 -0.20
CA ASN A 149 -9.43 -16.92 -0.95
C ASN A 149 -8.01 -16.36 -0.83
N THR A 150 -7.49 -15.87 -1.96
CA THR A 150 -6.22 -15.15 -2.00
C THR A 150 -6.45 -13.68 -1.67
N SER A 151 -5.63 -13.16 -0.77
CA SER A 151 -5.59 -11.76 -0.37
C SER A 151 -4.29 -11.15 -0.84
N VAL A 152 -4.36 -9.98 -1.48
CA VAL A 152 -3.18 -9.15 -1.78
C VAL A 152 -3.40 -7.76 -1.20
N PHE A 153 -2.48 -7.32 -0.37
CA PHE A 153 -2.56 -6.04 0.31
C PHE A 153 -1.33 -5.21 0.00
N TYR A 154 -1.54 -3.92 -0.24
CA TYR A 154 -0.52 -2.93 -0.55
C TYR A 154 -0.69 -1.78 0.42
N ILE A 155 0.42 -1.26 0.95
CA ILE A 155 0.43 -0.10 1.83
C ILE A 155 1.73 0.70 1.64
N THR A 156 1.64 2.02 1.66
CA THR A 156 2.84 2.86 1.71
C THR A 156 3.64 2.62 2.99
N ILE A 157 4.97 2.68 2.92
CA ILE A 157 5.83 2.45 4.08
C ILE A 157 5.54 3.44 5.21
N ASP A 158 5.34 4.71 4.86
CA ASP A 158 5.11 5.76 5.85
C ASP A 158 3.86 5.46 6.70
N GLU A 159 2.79 5.03 6.04
CA GLU A 159 1.53 4.71 6.74
C GLU A 159 1.60 3.36 7.45
N LYS A 160 2.33 2.38 6.91
CA LYS A 160 2.64 1.15 7.65
C LYS A 160 3.38 1.47 8.96
N ASN A 161 4.43 2.26 8.89
CA ASN A 161 5.24 2.60 10.05
C ASN A 161 4.42 3.38 11.08
N LYS A 162 3.63 4.36 10.64
CA LYS A 162 2.72 5.10 11.51
C LYS A 162 1.69 4.21 12.22
N ILE A 163 1.14 3.21 11.53
CA ILE A 163 0.25 2.22 12.16
C ILE A 163 1.02 1.42 13.23
N LEU A 164 2.22 0.92 12.89
CA LEU A 164 2.99 0.06 13.78
C LEU A 164 3.60 0.81 14.98
N GLU A 165 3.97 2.08 14.86
CA GLU A 165 4.47 2.91 15.96
C GLU A 165 3.43 3.10 17.07
N ASN A 166 2.15 3.12 16.72
CA ASN A 166 1.04 3.25 17.67
C ASN A 166 0.56 1.91 18.23
N THR A 167 1.23 0.81 17.86
CA THR A 167 0.82 -0.55 18.21
C THR A 167 1.61 -1.04 19.44
N PRO A 168 0.95 -1.59 20.48
CA PRO A 168 1.65 -2.11 21.65
C PRO A 168 2.66 -3.20 21.27
N ALA A 169 3.88 -3.10 21.80
CA ALA A 169 4.89 -4.14 21.66
C ALA A 169 4.32 -5.48 22.16
N ASN A 170 4.42 -6.53 21.34
CA ASN A 170 3.90 -7.90 21.57
C ASN A 170 2.42 -8.15 21.23
N SER A 171 1.71 -7.22 20.59
CA SER A 171 0.33 -7.46 20.13
C SER A 171 0.22 -8.23 18.81
N ILE A 172 1.31 -8.35 18.06
CA ILE A 172 1.39 -9.05 16.78
C ILE A 172 2.39 -10.20 16.93
N SER A 173 1.92 -11.43 16.82
CA SER A 173 2.76 -12.62 17.09
C SER A 173 3.39 -13.23 15.84
N ASP A 174 2.78 -13.05 14.66
CA ASP A 174 3.31 -13.55 13.39
C ASP A 174 2.94 -12.67 12.17
N GLU A 175 3.43 -13.06 10.99
CA GLU A 175 3.20 -12.32 9.74
C GLU A 175 1.76 -12.38 9.23
N ASN A 176 0.99 -13.41 9.60
CA ASN A 176 -0.43 -13.50 9.25
C ASN A 176 -1.25 -12.53 10.10
N GLU A 177 -0.98 -12.48 11.40
CA GLU A 177 -1.58 -11.53 12.32
C GLU A 177 -1.22 -10.10 11.95
N LEU A 178 0.04 -9.85 11.55
CA LEU A 178 0.45 -8.55 11.04
C LEU A 178 -0.41 -8.13 9.84
N LEU A 179 -0.62 -9.03 8.87
CA LEU A 179 -1.42 -8.72 7.70
C LEU A 179 -2.89 -8.45 8.05
N ASP A 180 -3.49 -9.26 8.91
CA ASP A 180 -4.87 -9.05 9.36
C ASP A 180 -5.01 -7.71 10.08
N PHE A 181 -4.07 -7.41 10.98
CA PHE A 181 -4.02 -6.14 11.70
C PHE A 181 -3.91 -4.94 10.75
N LEU A 182 -2.98 -4.97 9.79
CA LEU A 182 -2.80 -3.87 8.83
C LEU A 182 -4.05 -3.66 7.95
N ILE A 183 -4.70 -4.74 7.50
CA ILE A 183 -5.95 -4.66 6.74
C ILE A 183 -7.05 -4.03 7.60
N GLU A 184 -7.21 -4.46 8.85
CA GLU A 184 -8.22 -3.94 9.76
C GLU A 184 -8.01 -2.44 10.06
N GLN A 185 -6.76 -2.02 10.26
CA GLN A 185 -6.44 -0.60 10.49
C GLN A 185 -6.70 0.26 9.26
N CYS A 186 -6.45 -0.26 8.04
CA CYS A 186 -6.69 0.48 6.80
C CYS A 186 -8.17 0.50 6.40
N PHE A 187 -8.86 -0.62 6.62
CA PHE A 187 -10.20 -0.86 6.15
C PHE A 187 -11.09 -1.44 7.26
N PRO A 188 -11.42 -0.62 8.28
CA PRO A 188 -12.25 -1.07 9.38
C PRO A 188 -13.65 -1.42 8.85
N LYS A 189 -14.21 -2.54 9.34
CA LYS A 189 -15.56 -3.05 9.00
C LYS A 189 -15.70 -3.69 7.60
N LEU A 190 -14.61 -4.18 7.01
CA LEU A 190 -14.63 -5.08 5.84
C LEU A 190 -14.88 -6.54 6.18
#